data_AF-A4N4B8-F1
#
_entry.id   AF-A4N4B8-F1
#
_cell.length_a   1.000
_cell.length_b   1.000
_cell.length_c   1.000
_cell.angle_alpha   90.00
_cell.angle_beta   90.00
_cell.angle_gamma   90.00
#
_symmetry.space_group_name_H-M   'P 1'
#
loop_
_entity.id
_entity.type
_entity.pdbx_description
1 polymer ?
#
loop_
_entity_poly.entity_id
_entity_poly.type
_entity_poly.pdbx_seq_one_letter_code
_entity_poly.pdbx_strand_id
1 'polypeptide(L)'
;MIASATTPEQILFSRARDNPTIDTSFSSSNGQKWSVFNNWINTTVSGDTGYSFAGFSCGSRPCAQMQLPLRFYLESASLEATQMRSSDGQVIFKIREYPEVGVSFQLGIQKGYENLRWLSNSQQGDFSLTTLKIYFGDQADVSFKLRAKLHLLKLPNENKEIPMMKLILGKIKLQPWGVDHWGSSRVSYRVQDFGSLNVQLNTPRISLIQKQRQCTLNSNEQNRQVTLTSVKKRELDTQNEMEGGEFKLRVNCQDTKYNKFNGKWLFPLVKLTFTGENNTTNNGQNDLLHTQTGNGQATGVSLKIKRQNGTDTVKYGTAFAQMGNAGQFELHKQPTSAGGDQSAEETFKVYYVKDLTRGDLTEGKVNAAATFTMSYQ
;
A
#
# COMPACT_ATOMS: atom_id res chain seq x y z
N MET A 1 -27.50 4.48 10.84
CA MET A 1 -26.48 5.24 10.07
C MET A 1 -25.70 4.29 9.18
N ILE A 2 -25.37 4.71 7.97
CA ILE A 2 -24.73 3.86 6.95
C ILE A 2 -23.56 4.64 6.33
N ALA A 3 -22.38 4.01 6.30
CA ALA A 3 -21.27 4.42 5.44
C ALA A 3 -21.23 3.51 4.21
N SER A 4 -21.12 4.12 3.04
CA SER A 4 -21.01 3.41 1.77
C SER A 4 -19.92 4.09 0.95
N ALA A 5 -19.10 3.30 0.27
CA ALA A 5 -18.17 3.87 -0.69
C ALA A 5 -18.97 4.48 -1.86
N THR A 6 -18.82 5.78 -2.10
CA THR A 6 -19.37 6.44 -3.30
C THR A 6 -18.56 6.08 -4.54
N THR A 7 -17.25 5.85 -4.36
CA THR A 7 -16.29 5.28 -5.32
C THR A 7 -14.99 4.96 -4.54
N PRO A 8 -14.22 3.92 -4.91
CA PRO A 8 -14.44 2.98 -6.01
C PRO A 8 -15.44 1.87 -5.64
N GLU A 9 -16.20 1.39 -6.63
CA GLU A 9 -17.10 0.22 -6.50
C GLU A 9 -16.36 -1.08 -6.15
N GLN A 10 -15.03 -1.06 -6.22
CA GLN A 10 -14.15 -2.20 -5.99
C GLN A 10 -12.79 -1.77 -5.43
N ILE A 11 -12.31 -2.47 -4.40
CA ILE A 11 -10.98 -2.33 -3.80
C ILE A 11 -10.10 -3.51 -4.21
N LEU A 12 -8.83 -3.24 -4.50
CA LEU A 12 -7.84 -4.27 -4.80
C LEU A 12 -6.79 -4.38 -3.68
N PHE A 13 -6.54 -5.61 -3.23
CA PHE A 13 -5.37 -5.96 -2.42
C PHE A 13 -4.45 -6.89 -3.22
N SER A 14 -3.18 -6.51 -3.36
CA SER A 14 -2.16 -7.31 -4.07
C SER A 14 -0.80 -7.24 -3.38
N ARG A 15 0.09 -8.19 -3.72
CA ARG A 15 1.45 -8.25 -3.16
C ARG A 15 2.46 -7.24 -3.74
N ALA A 16 2.17 -6.63 -4.89
CA ALA A 16 3.08 -5.70 -5.56
C ALA A 16 2.77 -4.23 -5.20
N ARG A 17 3.82 -3.41 -5.01
CA ARG A 17 3.81 -1.94 -4.94
C ARG A 17 3.36 -1.37 -6.28
N ASP A 18 2.56 -0.33 -6.21
CA ASP A 18 1.98 0.33 -7.38
C ASP A 18 2.92 1.36 -8.00
N ASN A 19 2.73 1.63 -9.29
CA ASN A 19 3.39 2.71 -10.00
C ASN A 19 2.91 4.08 -9.45
N PRO A 20 3.81 5.05 -9.20
CA PRO A 20 3.49 6.38 -8.68
C PRO A 20 2.37 7.15 -9.40
N THR A 21 1.99 6.83 -10.65
CA THR A 21 0.89 7.54 -11.33
C THR A 21 -0.52 7.25 -10.81
N ILE A 22 -0.71 6.21 -9.99
CA ILE A 22 -1.96 5.96 -9.25
C ILE A 22 -1.84 6.41 -7.79
N ASP A 23 -0.67 6.92 -7.40
CA ASP A 23 -0.27 7.02 -6.00
C ASP A 23 0.37 8.37 -5.65
N THR A 24 -0.36 9.19 -4.90
CA THR A 24 0.13 10.47 -4.35
C THR A 24 0.45 10.41 -2.85
N SER A 25 0.52 9.24 -2.21
CA SER A 25 0.86 9.21 -0.78
C SER A 25 1.36 7.87 -0.23
N PHE A 26 2.65 7.53 -0.47
CA PHE A 26 3.34 6.50 0.32
C PHE A 26 4.74 6.98 0.77
N SER A 27 4.79 7.58 1.96
CA SER A 27 5.99 7.64 2.80
C SER A 27 5.83 6.67 3.99
N SER A 28 6.85 6.11 4.62
CA SER A 28 8.22 5.71 4.29
C SER A 28 8.63 4.71 5.39
N SER A 29 9.68 3.92 5.14
CA SER A 29 10.62 3.32 6.12
C SER A 29 10.05 2.50 7.30
N ASN A 30 10.31 1.19 7.30
CA ASN A 30 10.27 0.23 8.44
C ASN A 30 8.95 -0.46 8.84
N GLY A 31 8.02 -0.68 7.91
CA GLY A 31 6.86 -1.51 8.18
C GLY A 31 6.08 -1.73 6.90
N GLN A 32 6.12 -2.95 6.38
CA GLN A 32 5.46 -3.42 5.17
C GLN A 32 4.02 -2.85 5.03
N LYS A 33 3.80 -1.94 4.06
CA LYS A 33 2.50 -1.32 3.73
C LYS A 33 1.94 -1.90 2.43
N TRP A 34 0.69 -2.36 2.47
CA TRP A 34 0.00 -3.09 1.40
C TRP A 34 -1.36 -2.42 1.17
N SER A 35 -1.70 -2.10 -0.09
CA SER A 35 -3.00 -1.63 -0.63
C SER A 35 -3.08 -0.17 -1.08
N VAL A 36 -3.58 0.01 -2.30
CA VAL A 36 -3.92 1.26 -3.01
C VAL A 36 -5.12 2.00 -2.40
N PHE A 37 -5.86 1.40 -1.45
CA PHE A 37 -7.15 1.94 -1.03
C PHE A 37 -7.32 2.04 0.49
N ASN A 38 -6.37 2.68 1.17
CA ASN A 38 -6.49 3.04 2.59
C ASN A 38 -7.20 4.39 2.81
N ASN A 39 -8.07 4.82 1.88
CA ASN A 39 -8.85 6.05 2.03
C ASN A 39 -10.09 5.82 2.89
N TRP A 40 -10.56 6.88 3.55
CA TRP A 40 -11.76 6.83 4.37
C TRP A 40 -13.01 6.65 3.50
N ILE A 41 -13.75 5.56 3.75
CA ILE A 41 -15.13 5.39 3.33
C ILE A 41 -16.01 6.18 4.29
N ASN A 42 -16.63 7.25 3.81
CA ASN A 42 -17.42 8.15 4.66
C ASN A 42 -18.91 7.78 4.69
N THR A 43 -19.60 8.37 5.65
CA THR A 43 -21.05 8.22 5.82
C THR A 43 -21.81 8.78 4.64
N THR A 44 -22.78 8.00 4.15
CA THR A 44 -23.80 8.47 3.22
C THR A 44 -25.08 8.90 3.93
N VAL A 45 -25.37 8.32 5.11
CA VAL A 45 -26.56 8.64 5.91
C VAL A 45 -26.17 8.87 7.37
N SER A 46 -26.36 10.11 7.86
CA SER A 46 -26.13 10.47 9.27
C SER A 46 -27.03 9.64 10.20
N GLY A 47 -26.59 9.49 11.44
CA GLY A 47 -27.41 8.94 12.51
C GLY A 47 -27.82 10.05 13.45
N ASP A 48 -29.08 10.44 13.41
CA ASP A 48 -29.58 11.53 14.25
C ASP A 48 -30.47 10.94 15.35
N THR A 49 -30.27 11.37 16.58
CA THR A 49 -31.10 10.99 17.73
C THR A 49 -31.26 12.17 18.67
N GLY A 50 -32.40 12.24 19.34
CA GLY A 50 -32.69 13.28 20.30
C GLY A 50 -33.75 12.83 21.29
N TYR A 51 -33.76 13.50 22.42
CA TYR A 51 -34.70 13.27 23.51
C TYR A 51 -35.36 14.59 23.86
N SER A 52 -36.68 14.57 24.01
CA SER A 52 -37.45 15.73 24.44
C SER A 52 -38.24 15.38 25.69
N PHE A 53 -38.11 16.22 26.70
CA PHE A 53 -38.96 16.22 27.89
C PHE A 53 -39.84 17.46 27.92
N ALA A 54 -40.10 18.05 26.75
CA ALA A 54 -41.09 19.11 26.60
C ALA A 54 -42.44 18.62 27.13
N GLY A 55 -43.14 19.49 27.87
CA GLY A 55 -44.42 19.15 28.51
C GLY A 55 -44.29 18.46 29.87
N PHE A 56 -43.10 18.03 30.28
CA PHE A 56 -42.87 17.60 31.66
C PHE A 56 -42.33 18.75 32.50
N SER A 57 -42.86 18.91 33.71
CA SER A 57 -42.38 19.86 34.70
C SER A 57 -41.85 19.13 35.94
N CYS A 58 -40.96 19.79 36.67
CA CYS A 58 -40.27 19.21 37.81
C CYS A 58 -40.63 19.94 39.09
N GLY A 59 -41.32 19.25 40.00
CA GLY A 59 -41.71 19.80 41.30
C GLY A 59 -40.66 19.66 42.41
N SER A 60 -39.56 18.93 42.18
CA SER A 60 -38.50 18.73 43.18
C SER A 60 -37.56 19.94 43.26
N ARG A 61 -37.02 20.19 44.47
CA ARG A 61 -36.06 21.28 44.72
C ARG A 61 -34.78 20.71 45.37
N PRO A 62 -33.60 20.81 44.71
CA PRO A 62 -33.41 21.21 43.31
C PRO A 62 -34.00 20.17 42.35
N CYS A 63 -34.25 20.54 41.09
CA CYS A 63 -34.65 19.58 40.07
C CYS A 63 -33.44 18.79 39.55
N ALA A 64 -33.59 17.50 39.28
CA ALA A 64 -32.50 16.67 38.77
C ALA A 64 -32.19 16.99 37.29
N GLN A 65 -30.92 17.21 36.97
CA GLN A 65 -30.46 17.26 35.58
C GLN A 65 -30.27 15.83 35.06
N MET A 66 -31.02 15.44 34.03
CA MET A 66 -30.89 14.14 33.41
C MET A 66 -29.57 14.06 32.64
N GLN A 67 -28.78 13.02 32.93
CA GLN A 67 -27.58 12.70 32.16
C GLN A 67 -27.92 11.54 31.23
N LEU A 68 -27.94 11.76 29.93
CA LEU A 68 -28.29 10.75 28.93
C LEU A 68 -27.03 10.27 28.19
N PRO A 69 -26.26 9.34 28.78
CA PRO A 69 -25.05 8.80 28.16
C PRO A 69 -25.37 7.87 27.00
N LEU A 70 -24.87 8.24 25.82
CA LEU A 70 -24.89 7.42 24.61
C LEU A 70 -23.58 6.65 24.51
N ARG A 71 -23.69 5.35 24.28
CA ARG A 71 -22.56 4.43 24.18
C ARG A 71 -22.63 3.61 22.89
N PHE A 72 -21.47 3.38 22.29
CA PHE A 72 -21.32 2.45 21.19
C PHE A 72 -21.01 1.06 21.73
N TYR A 73 -21.72 0.06 21.20
CA TYR A 73 -21.52 -1.35 21.47
C TYR A 73 -21.08 -2.05 20.19
N LEU A 74 -19.93 -2.73 20.23
CA LEU A 74 -19.34 -3.42 19.09
C LEU A 74 -20.16 -4.68 18.73
N GLU A 75 -20.32 -4.96 17.44
CA GLU A 75 -20.92 -6.22 16.97
C GLU A 75 -19.89 -7.35 16.96
N SER A 76 -19.73 -8.04 18.10
CA SER A 76 -18.74 -9.12 18.24
C SER A 76 -19.05 -10.38 17.43
N ALA A 77 -20.28 -10.51 16.92
CA ALA A 77 -20.71 -11.62 16.07
C ALA A 77 -20.12 -11.54 14.65
N SER A 78 -19.88 -10.33 14.13
CA SER A 78 -19.28 -10.08 12.81
C SER A 78 -17.81 -9.65 12.90
N LEU A 79 -17.41 -9.06 14.02
CA LEU A 79 -16.08 -8.47 14.21
C LEU A 79 -15.29 -9.10 15.35
N GLU A 80 -13.98 -9.17 15.19
CA GLU A 80 -13.04 -9.61 16.22
C GLU A 80 -11.87 -8.62 16.31
N ALA A 81 -11.58 -8.11 17.51
CA ALA A 81 -10.48 -7.17 17.70
C ALA A 81 -9.13 -7.84 17.41
N THR A 82 -8.27 -7.16 16.65
CA THR A 82 -6.89 -7.61 16.41
C THR A 82 -5.91 -6.81 17.26
N GLN A 83 -4.66 -7.27 17.33
CA GLN A 83 -3.55 -6.49 17.90
C GLN A 83 -2.99 -5.46 16.91
N MET A 84 -3.47 -5.43 15.67
CA MET A 84 -2.99 -4.54 14.62
C MET A 84 -3.62 -3.16 14.74
N ARG A 85 -2.84 -2.13 14.37
CA ARG A 85 -3.28 -0.74 14.33
C ARG A 85 -3.17 -0.20 12.90
N SER A 86 -4.14 0.63 12.51
CA SER A 86 -4.04 1.38 11.26
C SER A 86 -2.99 2.49 11.37
N SER A 87 -2.61 3.08 10.24
CA SER A 87 -1.73 4.26 10.19
C SER A 87 -2.23 5.43 11.05
N ASP A 88 -3.54 5.52 11.27
CA ASP A 88 -4.21 6.55 12.07
C ASP A 88 -4.42 6.11 13.53
N GLY A 89 -3.71 5.06 13.98
CA GLY A 89 -3.74 4.53 15.35
C GLY A 89 -5.03 3.77 15.74
N GLN A 90 -5.92 3.50 14.78
CA GLN A 90 -7.20 2.82 15.04
C GLN A 90 -7.01 1.32 15.23
N VAL A 91 -7.80 0.68 16.11
CA VAL A 91 -7.88 -0.79 16.16
C VAL A 91 -8.42 -1.28 14.82
N ILE A 92 -7.75 -2.29 14.26
CA ILE A 92 -8.28 -3.05 13.13
C ILE A 92 -9.06 -4.24 13.69
N PHE A 93 -10.32 -4.37 13.29
CA PHE A 93 -11.17 -5.51 13.60
C PHE A 93 -11.20 -6.48 12.41
N LYS A 94 -10.90 -7.74 12.64
CA LYS A 94 -11.03 -8.81 11.65
C LYS A 94 -12.50 -9.06 11.36
N ILE A 95 -12.84 -9.13 10.07
CA ILE A 95 -14.18 -9.50 9.62
C ILE A 95 -14.26 -11.02 9.67
N ARG A 96 -15.15 -11.57 10.49
CA ARG A 96 -15.20 -13.03 10.72
C ARG A 96 -15.53 -13.83 9.46
N GLU A 97 -16.42 -13.30 8.62
CA GLU A 97 -16.81 -13.92 7.35
C GLU A 97 -15.66 -13.95 6.32
N TYR A 98 -14.80 -12.93 6.35
CA TYR A 98 -13.64 -12.79 5.47
C TYR A 98 -12.37 -12.47 6.28
N PRO A 99 -11.78 -13.47 6.95
CA PRO A 99 -10.67 -13.28 7.90
C PRO A 99 -9.40 -12.66 7.31
N GLU A 100 -9.28 -12.65 5.97
CA GLU A 100 -8.19 -12.00 5.25
C GLU A 100 -8.29 -10.48 5.28
N VAL A 101 -9.48 -9.94 5.58
CA VAL A 101 -9.79 -8.51 5.58
C VAL A 101 -10.18 -8.03 6.98
N GLY A 102 -9.68 -6.85 7.33
CA GLY A 102 -10.03 -6.13 8.55
C GLY A 102 -10.68 -4.79 8.24
N VAL A 103 -11.34 -4.23 9.23
CA VAL A 103 -11.94 -2.89 9.20
C VAL A 103 -11.49 -2.08 10.40
N SER A 104 -11.11 -0.83 10.17
CA SER A 104 -10.97 0.17 11.23
C SER A 104 -11.97 1.29 10.98
N PHE A 105 -12.54 1.88 12.03
CA PHE A 105 -13.54 2.93 11.87
C PHE A 105 -13.48 3.98 12.97
N GLN A 106 -14.07 5.13 12.69
CA GLN A 106 -14.25 6.23 13.63
C GLN A 106 -15.68 6.73 13.59
N LEU A 107 -16.16 7.15 14.76
CA LEU A 107 -17.46 7.79 14.92
C LEU A 107 -17.27 9.28 15.20
N GLY A 108 -17.83 10.11 14.33
CA GLY A 108 -17.91 11.55 14.47
C GLY A 108 -19.18 11.94 15.22
N ILE A 109 -19.07 12.91 16.13
CA ILE A 109 -20.18 13.44 16.91
C ILE A 109 -20.32 14.94 16.63
N GLN A 110 -21.55 15.39 16.44
CA GLN A 110 -21.90 16.78 16.25
C GLN A 110 -23.16 17.10 17.09
N LYS A 111 -23.09 18.14 17.92
CA LYS A 111 -24.21 18.59 18.77
C LYS A 111 -24.59 20.01 18.39
N GLY A 112 -25.82 20.24 17.94
CA GLY A 112 -26.25 21.56 17.47
C GLY A 112 -25.24 22.17 16.49
N TYR A 113 -24.72 23.35 16.83
CA TYR A 113 -23.74 24.10 16.02
C TYR A 113 -22.27 23.76 16.31
N GLU A 114 -21.97 22.77 17.17
CA GLU A 114 -20.58 22.35 17.43
C GLU A 114 -19.93 21.74 16.19
N ASN A 115 -18.60 21.86 16.10
CA ASN A 115 -17.83 21.21 15.05
C ASN A 115 -17.83 19.68 15.21
N LEU A 116 -17.80 18.96 14.07
CA LEU A 116 -17.71 17.50 14.05
C LEU A 116 -16.43 17.02 14.74
N ARG A 117 -16.59 16.23 15.80
CA ARG A 117 -15.47 15.63 16.55
C ARG A 117 -15.37 14.14 16.26
N TRP A 118 -14.27 13.70 15.66
CA TRP A 118 -13.97 12.28 15.43
C TRP A 118 -13.45 11.61 16.70
N LEU A 119 -14.13 10.55 17.14
CA LEU A 119 -13.67 9.69 18.20
C LEU A 119 -12.83 8.53 17.64
N SER A 120 -11.66 8.33 18.23
CA SER A 120 -10.83 7.17 17.94
C SER A 120 -11.39 5.91 18.62
N ASN A 121 -11.39 4.78 17.92
CA ASN A 121 -11.70 3.47 18.48
C ASN A 121 -10.50 2.87 19.24
N SER A 122 -9.75 3.68 20.00
CA SER A 122 -8.48 3.24 20.62
C SER A 122 -8.64 2.04 21.54
N GLN A 123 -9.84 1.88 22.13
CA GLN A 123 -10.28 0.74 22.92
C GLN A 123 -10.78 -0.42 22.04
N GLN A 124 -10.40 -1.65 22.37
CA GLN A 124 -10.72 -2.88 21.62
C GLN A 124 -12.19 -3.36 21.78
N GLY A 125 -13.16 -2.46 21.92
CA GLY A 125 -14.54 -2.82 22.18
C GLY A 125 -15.48 -1.62 22.33
N ASP A 126 -16.41 -1.71 23.28
CA ASP A 126 -17.44 -0.70 23.54
C ASP A 126 -16.85 0.59 24.11
N PHE A 127 -17.32 1.74 23.63
CA PHE A 127 -16.81 3.03 24.10
C PHE A 127 -17.90 4.09 24.23
N SER A 128 -17.69 5.01 25.18
CA SER A 128 -18.58 6.14 25.43
C SER A 128 -18.49 7.17 24.29
N LEU A 129 -19.65 7.63 23.81
CA LEU A 129 -19.72 8.63 22.75
C LEU A 129 -19.84 10.02 23.34
N THR A 130 -20.95 10.25 24.03
CA THR A 130 -21.28 11.54 24.63
C THR A 130 -22.36 11.37 25.69
N THR A 131 -22.55 12.38 26.52
CA THR A 131 -23.72 12.52 27.40
C THR A 131 -24.49 13.75 26.98
N LEU A 132 -25.80 13.59 26.75
CA LEU A 132 -26.72 14.72 26.58
C LEU A 132 -27.23 15.13 27.96
N LYS A 133 -27.09 16.40 28.30
CA LYS A 133 -27.55 16.95 29.57
C LYS A 133 -28.86 17.66 29.29
N ILE A 134 -29.93 17.24 29.95
CA ILE A 134 -31.28 17.74 29.67
C ILE A 134 -32.04 17.97 30.97
N TYR A 135 -32.83 19.03 31.00
CA TYR A 135 -33.76 19.33 32.09
C TYR A 135 -35.18 18.99 31.65
N PHE A 136 -36.10 18.87 32.62
CA PHE A 136 -37.52 18.80 32.32
C PHE A 136 -37.97 20.06 31.60
N GLY A 137 -38.81 19.90 30.57
CA GLY A 137 -39.26 21.00 29.71
C GLY A 137 -38.33 21.34 28.54
N ASP A 138 -37.17 20.67 28.43
CA ASP A 138 -36.16 20.95 27.41
C ASP A 138 -36.00 19.79 26.41
N GLN A 139 -35.18 19.98 25.37
CA GLN A 139 -34.84 19.00 24.36
C GLN A 139 -33.35 19.04 24.00
N ALA A 140 -32.80 17.89 23.60
CA ALA A 140 -31.43 17.79 23.15
C ALA A 140 -31.29 16.73 22.06
N ASP A 141 -30.51 17.04 21.03
CA ASP A 141 -30.22 16.18 19.90
C ASP A 141 -28.71 16.04 19.65
N VAL A 142 -28.36 15.01 18.89
CA VAL A 142 -27.00 14.74 18.45
C VAL A 142 -27.01 14.00 17.11
N SER A 143 -26.07 14.40 16.26
CA SER A 143 -25.79 13.77 14.97
C SER A 143 -24.51 12.95 15.02
N PHE A 144 -24.56 11.78 14.41
CA PHE A 144 -23.45 10.85 14.27
C PHE A 144 -23.03 10.71 12.81
N LYS A 145 -21.71 10.69 12.59
CA LYS A 145 -21.08 10.31 11.33
C LYS A 145 -20.14 9.12 11.58
N LEU A 146 -19.94 8.31 10.56
CA LEU A 146 -19.06 7.15 10.49
C LEU A 146 -18.07 7.35 9.35
N ARG A 147 -16.82 6.96 9.58
CA ARG A 147 -15.88 6.69 8.50
C ARG A 147 -15.11 5.40 8.77
N ALA A 148 -14.80 4.64 7.73
CA ALA A 148 -14.14 3.35 7.84
C ALA A 148 -13.03 3.16 6.80
N LYS A 149 -12.08 2.26 7.09
CA LYS A 149 -11.00 1.83 6.21
C LYS A 149 -10.93 0.31 6.23
N LEU A 150 -10.68 -0.28 5.07
CA LEU A 150 -10.48 -1.72 4.91
C LEU A 150 -8.99 -2.03 4.85
N HIS A 151 -8.60 -3.14 5.45
CA HIS A 151 -7.20 -3.54 5.63
C HIS A 151 -7.01 -4.98 5.22
N LEU A 152 -5.87 -5.29 4.61
CA LEU A 152 -5.46 -6.68 4.42
C LEU A 152 -4.79 -7.18 5.71
N LEU A 153 -5.33 -8.24 6.30
CA LEU A 153 -4.77 -8.88 7.49
C LEU A 153 -3.83 -10.02 7.15
N LYS A 154 -4.17 -10.76 6.09
CA LYS A 154 -3.37 -11.88 5.61
C LYS A 154 -3.22 -11.80 4.11
N LEU A 155 -2.01 -12.14 3.69
CA LEU A 155 -1.69 -12.36 2.29
C LEU A 155 -2.65 -13.35 1.61
N PRO A 156 -3.23 -12.99 0.45
CA PRO A 156 -3.99 -13.96 -0.32
C PRO A 156 -3.07 -15.09 -0.78
N ASN A 157 -3.60 -16.31 -0.65
CA ASN A 157 -3.01 -17.56 -1.14
C ASN A 157 -3.68 -18.04 -2.43
N GLU A 158 -4.74 -17.37 -2.85
CA GLU A 158 -5.47 -17.57 -4.10
C GLU A 158 -6.14 -16.26 -4.50
N ASN A 159 -6.55 -16.15 -5.76
CA ASN A 159 -7.35 -15.01 -6.17
C ASN A 159 -8.77 -15.19 -5.63
N LYS A 160 -9.29 -14.17 -4.95
CA LYS A 160 -10.61 -14.21 -4.32
C LYS A 160 -11.32 -12.89 -4.53
N GLU A 161 -12.58 -12.95 -4.94
CA GLU A 161 -13.45 -11.78 -4.96
C GLU A 161 -14.45 -11.89 -3.81
N ILE A 162 -14.50 -10.83 -3.01
CA ILE A 162 -15.46 -10.65 -1.93
C ILE A 162 -16.52 -9.68 -2.47
N PRO A 163 -17.80 -10.10 -2.49
CA PRO A 163 -18.88 -9.24 -2.96
C PRO A 163 -19.08 -8.05 -2.01
N MET A 164 -19.89 -7.08 -2.44
CA MET A 164 -20.37 -6.05 -1.53
C MET A 164 -21.15 -6.73 -0.41
N MET A 165 -20.86 -6.33 0.83
CA MET A 165 -21.57 -6.85 2.00
C MET A 165 -22.00 -5.72 2.92
N LYS A 166 -23.07 -5.98 3.65
CA LYS A 166 -23.56 -5.10 4.70
C LYS A 166 -22.94 -5.52 6.03
N LEU A 167 -21.83 -4.87 6.37
CA LEU A 167 -21.11 -5.14 7.60
C LEU A 167 -21.71 -4.31 8.76
N ILE A 168 -22.30 -4.99 9.74
CA ILE A 168 -22.74 -4.35 10.99
C ILE A 168 -21.51 -4.17 11.87
N LEU A 169 -21.18 -2.91 12.18
CA LEU A 169 -20.06 -2.58 13.05
C LEU A 169 -20.46 -2.60 14.53
N GLY A 170 -21.71 -2.24 14.82
CA GLY A 170 -22.21 -2.13 16.17
C GLY A 170 -23.49 -1.32 16.25
N LYS A 171 -23.84 -0.91 17.47
CA LYS A 171 -25.07 -0.18 17.78
C LYS A 171 -24.80 0.94 18.77
N ILE A 172 -25.46 2.07 18.58
CA ILE A 172 -25.48 3.16 19.55
C ILE A 172 -26.76 3.03 20.38
N LYS A 173 -26.60 3.04 21.71
CA LYS A 173 -27.71 2.95 22.66
C LYS A 173 -27.55 3.96 23.78
N LEU A 174 -28.67 4.41 24.33
CA LEU A 174 -28.72 5.11 25.60
C LEU A 174 -28.44 4.11 26.73
N GLN A 175 -27.53 4.47 27.64
CA GLN A 175 -27.44 3.74 28.90
C GLN A 175 -28.52 4.27 29.86
N PRO A 176 -29.23 3.40 30.58
CA PRO A 176 -30.19 3.81 31.59
C PRO A 176 -29.58 4.84 32.54
N TRP A 177 -30.32 5.91 32.77
CA TRP A 177 -29.96 6.90 33.78
C TRP A 177 -30.97 6.88 34.91
N GLY A 178 -30.47 7.08 36.12
CA GLY A 178 -31.31 7.18 37.29
C GLY A 178 -30.63 7.91 38.43
N VAL A 179 -31.46 8.55 39.24
CA VAL A 179 -31.05 9.09 40.54
C VAL A 179 -32.11 8.72 41.56
N ASP A 180 -31.66 8.33 42.75
CA ASP A 180 -32.55 7.94 43.85
C ASP A 180 -32.63 9.01 44.92
N HIS A 181 -33.80 9.12 45.53
CA HIS A 181 -34.06 10.01 46.67
C HIS A 181 -33.58 11.45 46.44
N TRP A 182 -33.86 12.00 45.26
CA TRP A 182 -33.38 13.32 44.87
C TRP A 182 -34.19 14.46 45.49
N GLY A 183 -33.47 15.47 46.00
CA GLY A 183 -34.04 16.67 46.60
C GLY A 183 -34.80 16.43 47.91
N SER A 184 -35.41 17.49 48.45
CA SER A 184 -36.18 17.43 49.70
C SER A 184 -37.40 16.49 49.60
N SER A 185 -37.96 16.34 48.40
CA SER A 185 -39.13 15.50 48.13
C SER A 185 -38.80 14.01 47.96
N ARG A 186 -37.52 13.62 48.03
CA ARG A 186 -37.02 12.23 47.91
C ARG A 186 -37.58 11.48 46.70
N VAL A 187 -37.69 12.16 45.55
CA VAL A 187 -38.21 11.56 44.32
C VAL A 187 -37.08 10.82 43.60
N SER A 188 -37.36 9.60 43.12
CA SER A 188 -36.44 8.86 42.25
C SER A 188 -36.81 9.07 40.79
N TYR A 189 -35.80 9.30 39.95
CA TYR A 189 -35.96 9.44 38.50
C TYR A 189 -35.28 8.27 37.79
N ARG A 190 -35.90 7.80 36.71
CA ARG A 190 -35.36 6.78 35.81
C ARG A 190 -35.69 7.14 34.36
N VAL A 191 -34.68 7.13 33.51
CA VAL A 191 -34.81 7.30 32.06
C VAL A 191 -34.20 6.07 31.38
N GLN A 192 -35.00 5.44 30.54
CA GLN A 192 -34.63 4.24 29.79
C GLN A 192 -35.11 4.39 28.36
N ASP A 193 -34.29 3.91 27.43
CA ASP A 193 -34.63 3.79 26.01
C ASP A 193 -34.19 2.40 25.56
N PHE A 194 -35.12 1.68 24.96
CA PHE A 194 -34.90 0.33 24.44
C PHE A 194 -34.54 0.34 22.94
N GLY A 195 -34.60 1.52 22.31
CA GLY A 195 -34.18 1.74 20.94
C GLY A 195 -32.67 1.57 20.74
N SER A 196 -32.28 1.48 19.47
CA SER A 196 -30.87 1.50 19.11
C SER A 196 -30.67 2.00 17.69
N LEU A 197 -29.58 2.72 17.48
CA LEU A 197 -29.16 3.14 16.16
C LEU A 197 -28.09 2.18 15.64
N ASN A 198 -28.39 1.46 14.55
CA ASN A 198 -27.43 0.57 13.92
C ASN A 198 -26.33 1.36 13.20
N VAL A 199 -25.08 0.94 13.39
CA VAL A 199 -23.88 1.46 12.72
C VAL A 199 -23.42 0.44 11.70
N GLN A 200 -23.49 0.80 10.42
CA GLN A 200 -23.30 -0.13 9.31
C GLN A 200 -22.34 0.43 8.28
N LEU A 201 -21.52 -0.46 7.71
CA LEU A 201 -20.66 -0.21 6.57
C LEU A 201 -21.12 -1.09 5.41
N ASN A 202 -21.54 -0.49 4.31
CA ASN A 202 -21.67 -1.19 3.05
C ASN A 202 -20.31 -1.19 2.36
N THR A 203 -19.67 -2.35 2.30
CA THR A 203 -18.34 -2.47 1.71
C THR A 203 -18.44 -2.38 0.18
N PRO A 204 -17.43 -1.80 -0.50
CA PRO A 204 -17.25 -2.03 -1.91
C PRO A 204 -16.92 -3.52 -2.16
N ARG A 205 -16.93 -3.95 -3.42
CA ARG A 205 -16.37 -5.26 -3.80
C ARG A 205 -14.88 -5.28 -3.44
N ILE A 206 -14.32 -6.42 -3.05
CA ILE A 206 -12.90 -6.52 -2.72
C ILE A 206 -12.29 -7.65 -3.55
N SER A 207 -11.28 -7.34 -4.35
CA SER A 207 -10.49 -8.36 -5.05
C SER A 207 -9.17 -8.55 -4.33
N LEU A 208 -8.89 -9.80 -3.98
CA LEU A 208 -7.61 -10.25 -3.46
C LEU A 208 -6.88 -10.96 -4.59
N ILE A 209 -5.70 -10.47 -4.96
CA ILE A 209 -4.88 -11.09 -6.01
C ILE A 209 -3.63 -11.69 -5.37
N GLN A 210 -3.48 -13.01 -5.50
CA GLN A 210 -2.34 -13.75 -4.96
C GLN A 210 -1.06 -13.46 -5.75
N LYS A 211 -1.12 -13.54 -7.08
CA LYS A 211 0.08 -13.50 -7.91
C LYS A 211 0.67 -12.10 -7.95
N GLN A 212 2.01 -12.07 -7.85
CA GLN A 212 2.80 -10.88 -8.12
C GLN A 212 2.58 -10.46 -9.57
N ARG A 213 2.44 -9.16 -9.75
CA ARG A 213 2.44 -8.51 -11.05
C ARG A 213 3.84 -8.69 -11.63
N GLN A 214 3.94 -9.14 -12.88
CA GLN A 214 5.22 -9.49 -13.48
C GLN A 214 5.27 -9.03 -14.94
N CYS A 215 6.49 -8.85 -15.42
CA CYS A 215 6.78 -8.65 -16.83
C CYS A 215 7.46 -9.91 -17.38
N THR A 216 7.26 -10.17 -18.65
CA THR A 216 7.89 -11.26 -19.38
C THR A 216 8.97 -10.70 -20.29
N LEU A 217 10.04 -11.46 -20.43
CA LEU A 217 11.05 -11.15 -21.43
C LEU A 217 10.55 -11.64 -22.79
N ASN A 218 10.60 -10.79 -23.82
CA ASN A 218 10.30 -11.24 -25.18
C ASN A 218 11.34 -12.30 -25.60
N SER A 219 10.95 -13.31 -26.37
CA SER A 219 11.87 -14.37 -26.83
C SER A 219 13.10 -13.82 -27.55
N ASN A 220 12.95 -12.73 -28.29
CA ASN A 220 14.02 -12.07 -29.05
C ASN A 220 15.03 -11.32 -28.17
N GLU A 221 14.74 -11.17 -26.88
CA GLU A 221 15.64 -10.58 -25.88
C GLU A 221 16.42 -11.65 -25.10
N GLN A 222 16.12 -12.94 -25.31
CA GLN A 222 16.89 -14.05 -24.73
C GLN A 222 18.22 -14.20 -25.47
N ASN A 223 19.31 -14.39 -24.73
CA ASN A 223 20.67 -14.56 -25.27
C ASN A 223 21.09 -13.45 -26.25
N ARG A 224 20.80 -12.19 -25.88
CA ARG A 224 21.19 -11.00 -26.65
C ARG A 224 22.70 -10.96 -26.86
N GLN A 225 23.12 -10.98 -28.12
CA GLN A 225 24.50 -10.70 -28.51
C GLN A 225 24.67 -9.22 -28.81
N VAL A 226 25.69 -8.60 -28.21
CA VAL A 226 26.05 -7.20 -28.45
C VAL A 226 27.39 -7.18 -29.19
N THR A 227 27.37 -6.78 -30.45
CA THR A 227 28.60 -6.65 -31.25
C THR A 227 29.27 -5.34 -30.90
N LEU A 228 30.48 -5.42 -30.35
CA LEU A 228 31.28 -4.24 -30.02
C LEU A 228 32.09 -3.80 -31.24
N THR A 229 32.19 -2.48 -31.39
CA THR A 229 33.05 -1.83 -32.37
C THR A 229 34.50 -2.00 -31.93
N SER A 230 35.38 -2.33 -32.88
CA SER A 230 36.81 -2.49 -32.60
C SER A 230 37.44 -1.16 -32.21
N VAL A 231 38.22 -1.18 -31.13
CA VAL A 231 38.97 -0.02 -30.64
C VAL A 231 40.46 -0.24 -30.85
N LYS A 232 41.22 0.83 -31.07
CA LYS A 232 42.68 0.74 -31.23
C LYS A 232 43.36 0.77 -29.87
N LYS A 233 44.30 -0.14 -29.62
CA LYS A 233 45.09 -0.18 -28.39
C LYS A 233 45.71 1.18 -28.05
N ARG A 234 46.30 1.87 -29.03
CA ARG A 234 46.92 3.20 -28.85
C ARG A 234 45.98 4.25 -28.24
N GLU A 235 44.68 4.15 -28.52
CA GLU A 235 43.68 5.09 -28.02
C GLU A 235 43.31 4.75 -26.57
N LEU A 236 43.11 3.46 -26.28
CA LEU A 236 42.90 2.94 -24.92
C LEU A 236 44.15 3.03 -24.02
N ASP A 237 45.34 3.16 -24.62
CA ASP A 237 46.57 3.47 -23.89
C ASP A 237 46.51 4.88 -23.28
N THR A 238 45.88 5.83 -24.00
CA THR A 238 45.75 7.24 -23.57
C THR A 238 44.44 7.53 -22.82
N GLN A 239 43.38 6.78 -23.09
CA GLN A 239 42.06 6.95 -22.52
C GLN A 239 41.74 5.74 -21.63
N ASN A 240 41.25 5.97 -20.41
CA ASN A 240 40.91 4.86 -19.50
C ASN A 240 39.63 4.12 -19.90
N GLU A 241 38.81 4.72 -20.76
CA GLU A 241 37.51 4.20 -21.15
C GLU A 241 37.15 4.61 -22.59
N MET A 242 36.62 3.68 -23.38
CA MET A 242 36.18 3.92 -24.77
C MET A 242 34.84 3.25 -25.06
N GLU A 243 33.92 3.95 -25.73
CA GLU A 243 32.61 3.39 -26.09
C GLU A 243 32.78 2.29 -27.15
N GLY A 244 32.24 1.11 -26.85
CA GLY A 244 32.27 -0.06 -27.74
C GLY A 244 30.95 -0.33 -28.44
N GLY A 245 29.82 0.14 -27.91
CA GLY A 245 28.51 -0.03 -28.54
C GLY A 245 27.36 0.19 -27.58
N GLU A 246 26.15 -0.11 -28.03
CA GLU A 246 24.94 0.02 -27.23
C GLU A 246 23.98 -1.15 -27.46
N PHE A 247 23.12 -1.40 -26.47
CA PHE A 247 22.02 -2.34 -26.59
C PHE A 247 20.81 -1.85 -25.82
N LYS A 248 19.62 -2.23 -26.28
CA LYS A 248 18.36 -1.93 -25.61
C LYS A 248 17.80 -3.19 -24.98
N LEU A 249 17.34 -3.07 -23.73
CA LEU A 249 16.60 -4.11 -23.04
C LEU A 249 15.14 -3.67 -22.90
N ARG A 250 14.21 -4.55 -23.30
CA ARG A 250 12.77 -4.32 -23.20
C ARG A 250 12.09 -5.52 -22.56
N VAL A 251 11.31 -5.27 -21.51
CA VAL A 251 10.47 -6.29 -20.86
C VAL A 251 8.99 -5.95 -21.04
N ASN A 252 8.20 -6.96 -21.37
CA ASN A 252 6.79 -6.84 -21.68
C ASN A 252 5.93 -6.99 -20.43
N CYS A 253 5.14 -5.97 -20.08
CA CYS A 253 4.27 -5.98 -18.90
C CYS A 253 2.78 -6.06 -19.29
N GLN A 254 2.46 -6.58 -20.47
CA GLN A 254 1.11 -6.59 -21.06
C GLN A 254 0.16 -7.66 -20.52
N ASP A 255 0.57 -8.48 -19.55
CA ASP A 255 -0.33 -9.49 -18.96
C ASP A 255 -1.52 -8.81 -18.26
N THR A 256 -2.65 -8.76 -18.96
CA THR A 256 -3.87 -8.10 -18.48
C THR A 256 -4.53 -8.84 -17.32
N LYS A 257 -4.17 -10.11 -17.06
CA LYS A 257 -4.75 -10.90 -15.98
C LYS A 257 -4.35 -10.38 -14.60
N TYR A 258 -3.12 -9.86 -14.47
CA TYR A 258 -2.58 -9.40 -13.19
C TYR A 258 -2.13 -7.94 -13.23
N ASN A 259 -1.77 -7.41 -14.40
CA ASN A 259 -1.30 -6.04 -14.55
C ASN A 259 -2.43 -5.07 -14.96
N LYS A 260 -3.69 -5.51 -15.01
CA LYS A 260 -4.84 -4.65 -15.29
C LYS A 260 -5.99 -4.92 -14.31
N PHE A 261 -6.59 -3.87 -13.79
CA PHE A 261 -7.74 -3.95 -12.89
C PHE A 261 -8.69 -2.78 -13.15
N ASN A 262 -9.98 -3.09 -13.34
CA ASN A 262 -11.03 -2.12 -13.64
C ASN A 262 -10.63 -1.10 -14.74
N GLY A 263 -10.09 -1.60 -15.86
CA GLY A 263 -9.63 -0.77 -16.97
C GLY A 263 -8.29 -0.08 -16.77
N LYS A 264 -7.78 0.02 -15.52
CA LYS A 264 -6.53 0.69 -15.18
C LYS A 264 -5.36 -0.29 -15.15
N TRP A 265 -4.22 0.14 -15.69
CA TRP A 265 -2.99 -0.64 -15.61
C TRP A 265 -2.34 -0.49 -14.23
N LEU A 266 -1.82 -1.60 -13.75
CA LEU A 266 -1.20 -1.81 -12.46
C LEU A 266 0.17 -2.45 -12.70
N PHE A 267 1.09 -1.68 -13.25
CA PHE A 267 2.38 -2.25 -13.63
C PHE A 267 3.26 -2.54 -12.41
N PRO A 268 4.03 -3.65 -12.43
CA PRO A 268 5.05 -3.88 -11.42
C PRO A 268 6.23 -2.92 -11.62
N LEU A 269 6.92 -2.62 -10.53
CA LEU A 269 8.24 -2.02 -10.61
C LEU A 269 9.25 -3.09 -11.06
N VAL A 270 9.95 -2.85 -12.16
CA VAL A 270 10.97 -3.78 -12.64
C VAL A 270 12.36 -3.31 -12.22
N LYS A 271 13.02 -4.13 -11.40
CA LYS A 271 14.46 -4.03 -11.13
C LYS A 271 15.21 -5.20 -11.74
N LEU A 272 16.45 -4.93 -12.13
CA LEU A 272 17.36 -5.88 -12.74
C LEU A 272 18.60 -6.03 -11.90
N THR A 273 19.17 -7.23 -11.89
CA THR A 273 20.54 -7.46 -11.41
C THR A 273 21.32 -8.11 -12.54
N PHE A 274 22.49 -7.57 -12.86
CA PHE A 274 23.43 -8.24 -13.77
C PHE A 274 24.40 -9.08 -12.96
N THR A 275 24.55 -10.34 -13.33
CA THR A 275 25.56 -11.26 -12.80
C THR A 275 26.58 -11.50 -13.92
N GLY A 276 27.82 -11.06 -13.71
CA GLY A 276 28.89 -11.22 -14.68
C GLY A 276 29.49 -12.62 -14.61
N GLU A 277 29.90 -13.14 -15.77
CA GLU A 277 30.61 -14.42 -15.91
C GLU A 277 32.13 -14.23 -15.86
N ASN A 278 32.93 -15.23 -16.27
CA ASN A 278 34.39 -15.16 -16.36
C ASN A 278 35.10 -14.71 -15.06
N ASN A 279 34.63 -15.22 -13.92
CA ASN A 279 35.10 -14.85 -12.59
C ASN A 279 34.93 -13.35 -12.27
N THR A 280 33.91 -12.70 -12.84
CA THR A 280 33.49 -11.36 -12.41
C THR A 280 33.08 -11.40 -10.95
N THR A 281 33.52 -10.42 -10.16
CA THR A 281 33.08 -10.31 -8.76
C THR A 281 31.65 -9.80 -8.72
N ASN A 282 30.73 -10.57 -8.13
CA ASN A 282 29.28 -10.31 -8.14
C ASN A 282 28.76 -9.86 -6.75
N ASN A 283 29.38 -8.84 -6.16
CA ASN A 283 29.13 -8.36 -4.79
C ASN A 283 28.23 -7.11 -4.70
N GLY A 284 27.74 -6.60 -5.82
CA GLY A 284 26.93 -5.40 -5.94
C GLY A 284 27.69 -4.08 -5.85
N GLN A 285 29.03 -4.12 -5.83
CA GLN A 285 29.91 -2.94 -5.82
C GLN A 285 30.86 -2.90 -7.02
N ASN A 286 31.25 -4.07 -7.54
CA ASN A 286 32.05 -4.21 -8.75
C ASN A 286 31.29 -3.70 -9.98
N ASP A 287 31.92 -2.86 -10.80
CA ASP A 287 31.38 -2.36 -12.07
C ASP A 287 32.15 -2.81 -13.32
N LEU A 288 33.11 -3.72 -13.16
CA LEU A 288 33.88 -4.27 -14.26
C LEU A 288 33.37 -5.67 -14.59
N LEU A 289 32.95 -5.85 -15.84
CA LEU A 289 32.65 -7.14 -16.43
C LEU A 289 33.93 -7.74 -16.97
N HIS A 290 34.30 -8.88 -16.43
CA HIS A 290 35.49 -9.58 -16.84
C HIS A 290 35.35 -10.20 -18.23
N THR A 291 36.37 -9.97 -19.04
CA THR A 291 36.53 -10.54 -20.38
C THR A 291 37.02 -11.99 -20.30
N GLN A 292 36.82 -12.75 -21.37
CA GLN A 292 37.38 -14.10 -21.49
C GLN A 292 38.91 -14.03 -21.57
N THR A 293 39.60 -15.02 -20.99
CA THR A 293 41.07 -15.14 -21.03
C THR A 293 41.48 -16.35 -21.84
N GLY A 294 42.63 -16.28 -22.51
CA GLY A 294 43.21 -17.40 -23.25
C GLY A 294 43.81 -16.98 -24.58
N ASN A 295 44.17 -17.96 -25.41
CA ASN A 295 44.83 -17.72 -26.69
C ASN A 295 43.98 -16.84 -27.62
N GLY A 296 44.56 -15.72 -28.07
CA GLY A 296 43.91 -14.77 -28.97
C GLY A 296 42.90 -13.82 -28.32
N GLN A 297 42.73 -13.87 -27.00
CA GLN A 297 41.97 -12.87 -26.24
C GLN A 297 42.88 -11.73 -25.80
N ALA A 298 42.34 -10.52 -25.74
CA ALA A 298 43.04 -9.36 -25.20
C ALA A 298 43.19 -9.47 -23.67
N THR A 299 44.32 -9.01 -23.13
CA THR A 299 44.56 -8.90 -21.68
C THR A 299 44.57 -7.44 -21.25
N GLY A 300 44.43 -7.18 -19.94
CA GLY A 300 44.44 -5.83 -19.39
C GLY A 300 43.21 -4.97 -19.73
N VAL A 301 42.12 -5.60 -20.19
CA VAL A 301 40.87 -4.92 -20.58
C VAL A 301 39.65 -5.65 -20.00
N SER A 302 38.74 -4.87 -19.42
CA SER A 302 37.42 -5.29 -18.95
C SER A 302 36.34 -4.45 -19.64
N LEU A 303 35.06 -4.83 -19.48
CA LEU A 303 33.94 -4.04 -19.99
C LEU A 303 33.19 -3.34 -18.86
N LYS A 304 32.57 -2.21 -19.17
CA LYS A 304 31.67 -1.49 -18.27
C LYS A 304 30.36 -1.21 -18.97
N ILE A 305 29.24 -1.52 -18.32
CA ILE A 305 27.91 -1.25 -18.86
C ILE A 305 27.33 -0.04 -18.11
N LYS A 306 26.94 0.98 -18.85
CA LYS A 306 26.35 2.20 -18.31
C LYS A 306 24.98 2.45 -18.93
N ARG A 307 24.12 3.16 -18.22
CA ARG A 307 22.91 3.76 -18.81
C ARG A 307 23.31 4.69 -19.95
N GLN A 308 22.44 4.84 -20.96
CA GLN A 308 22.72 5.68 -22.14
C GLN A 308 23.15 7.12 -21.81
N ASN A 309 22.66 7.67 -20.69
CA ASN A 309 23.03 9.00 -20.20
C ASN A 309 24.43 9.07 -19.53
N GLY A 310 25.14 7.94 -19.40
CA GLY A 310 26.49 7.84 -18.84
C GLY A 310 26.60 7.99 -17.32
N THR A 311 25.50 8.27 -16.62
CA THR A 311 25.51 8.62 -15.19
C THR A 311 25.55 7.40 -14.26
N ASP A 312 24.81 6.35 -14.61
CA ASP A 312 24.69 5.15 -13.78
C ASP A 312 25.42 3.98 -14.42
N THR A 313 26.28 3.34 -13.64
CA THR A 313 27.03 2.15 -14.07
C THR A 313 26.43 0.91 -13.44
N VAL A 314 26.27 -0.15 -14.23
CA VAL A 314 25.84 -1.46 -13.75
C VAL A 314 26.85 -1.98 -12.72
N LYS A 315 26.32 -2.37 -11.56
CA LYS A 315 27.08 -3.01 -10.49
C LYS A 315 26.71 -4.49 -10.45
N TYR A 316 27.68 -5.36 -10.64
CA TYR A 316 27.46 -6.79 -10.79
C TYR A 316 27.14 -7.44 -9.44
N GLY A 317 26.01 -8.13 -9.35
CA GLY A 317 25.45 -8.69 -8.12
C GLY A 317 24.96 -10.13 -8.30
N THR A 318 24.70 -10.80 -7.18
CA THR A 318 24.11 -12.15 -7.20
C THR A 318 22.65 -12.10 -7.63
N ALA A 319 22.25 -12.99 -8.53
CA ALA A 319 20.88 -13.12 -9.00
C ALA A 319 19.91 -13.44 -7.85
N PHE A 320 18.81 -12.70 -7.78
CA PHE A 320 17.74 -12.96 -6.82
C PHE A 320 16.38 -12.56 -7.37
N ALA A 321 15.36 -13.37 -7.09
CA ALA A 321 14.00 -13.12 -7.58
C ALA A 321 13.28 -11.98 -6.85
N GLN A 322 13.67 -11.70 -5.60
CA GLN A 322 13.07 -10.66 -4.77
C GLN A 322 13.85 -9.35 -4.83
N MET A 323 13.15 -8.24 -4.67
CA MET A 323 13.77 -6.92 -4.60
C MET A 323 14.61 -6.70 -3.34
N GLY A 324 15.67 -5.88 -3.46
CA GLY A 324 16.54 -5.48 -2.34
C GLY A 324 17.92 -6.13 -2.30
N ASN A 325 18.30 -6.93 -3.31
CA ASN A 325 19.66 -7.47 -3.40
C ASN A 325 20.68 -6.42 -3.88
N ALA A 326 21.96 -6.64 -3.56
CA ALA A 326 23.04 -5.73 -3.93
C ALA A 326 23.28 -5.72 -5.45
N GLY A 327 23.61 -4.56 -6.01
CA GLY A 327 23.80 -4.38 -7.47
C GLY A 327 22.49 -4.23 -8.27
N GLN A 328 21.35 -4.09 -7.58
CA GLN A 328 20.07 -3.85 -8.26
C GLN A 328 20.02 -2.51 -8.98
N PHE A 329 19.44 -2.56 -10.16
CA PHE A 329 19.31 -1.47 -11.10
C PHE A 329 17.86 -1.32 -11.53
N GLU A 330 17.26 -0.16 -11.30
CA GLU A 330 15.88 0.12 -11.73
C GLU A 330 15.86 0.59 -13.19
N LEU A 331 14.98 0.00 -14.02
CA LEU A 331 14.80 0.47 -15.40
C LEU A 331 14.21 1.89 -15.41
N HIS A 332 14.78 2.81 -16.19
CA HIS A 332 14.33 4.21 -16.15
C HIS A 332 12.94 4.39 -16.76
N LYS A 333 12.70 3.81 -17.94
CA LYS A 333 11.37 3.82 -18.54
C LYS A 333 10.55 2.71 -17.92
N GLN A 334 9.72 3.07 -16.95
CA GLN A 334 8.70 2.18 -16.39
C GLN A 334 7.40 2.33 -17.18
N PRO A 335 6.61 1.26 -17.36
CA PRO A 335 5.31 1.33 -18.03
C PRO A 335 4.35 2.21 -17.23
N THR A 336 3.57 3.08 -17.90
CA THR A 336 2.68 4.04 -17.23
C THR A 336 1.23 3.91 -17.68
N SER A 337 0.31 4.28 -16.79
CA SER A 337 -1.14 4.24 -17.06
C SER A 337 -1.63 5.34 -18.02
N ALA A 338 -0.78 6.32 -18.38
CA ALA A 338 -1.15 7.52 -19.13
C ALA A 338 -1.20 7.35 -20.66
N GLY A 339 -0.78 6.19 -21.20
CA GLY A 339 -0.97 5.84 -22.61
C GLY A 339 0.27 5.27 -23.29
N GLY A 340 0.05 4.24 -24.10
CA GLY A 340 1.01 3.68 -25.08
C GLY A 340 1.94 2.60 -24.54
N ASP A 341 2.80 2.95 -23.59
CA ASP A 341 3.96 2.11 -23.26
C ASP A 341 3.69 1.12 -22.12
N GLN A 342 3.39 -0.13 -22.51
CA GLN A 342 3.12 -1.27 -21.61
C GLN A 342 4.37 -2.13 -21.36
N SER A 343 5.57 -1.55 -21.55
CA SER A 343 6.86 -2.21 -21.40
C SER A 343 7.76 -1.38 -20.50
N ALA A 344 8.62 -2.04 -19.72
CA ALA A 344 9.76 -1.36 -19.11
C ALA A 344 10.96 -1.48 -20.05
N GLU A 345 11.70 -0.38 -20.22
CA GLU A 345 12.78 -0.30 -21.20
C GLU A 345 13.98 0.46 -20.66
N GLU A 346 15.17 0.08 -21.10
CA GLU A 346 16.41 0.82 -20.85
C GLU A 346 17.37 0.62 -22.01
N THR A 347 18.11 1.66 -22.34
CA THR A 347 19.22 1.60 -23.29
C THR A 347 20.53 1.68 -22.52
N PHE A 348 21.42 0.73 -22.77
CA PHE A 348 22.72 0.65 -22.17
C PHE A 348 23.82 0.87 -23.21
N LYS A 349 24.91 1.50 -22.77
CA LYS A 349 26.15 1.62 -23.52
C LYS A 349 27.21 0.74 -22.88
N VAL A 350 28.02 0.10 -23.71
CA VAL A 350 29.13 -0.77 -23.30
C VAL A 350 30.43 -0.06 -23.62
N TYR A 351 31.33 -0.05 -22.64
CA TYR A 351 32.63 0.59 -22.75
C TYR A 351 33.75 -0.41 -22.51
N TYR A 352 34.82 -0.30 -23.29
CA TYR A 352 36.11 -0.91 -22.97
C TYR A 352 36.78 -0.09 -21.87
N VAL A 353 37.29 -0.76 -20.84
CA VAL A 353 37.97 -0.12 -19.71
C VAL A 353 39.31 -0.80 -19.48
N LYS A 354 40.36 0.01 -19.31
CA LYS A 354 41.68 -0.50 -18.95
C LYS A 354 41.63 -1.10 -17.53
N ASP A 355 42.02 -2.36 -17.43
CA ASP A 355 41.97 -3.16 -16.20
C ASP A 355 43.29 -3.93 -16.02
N LEU A 356 44.30 -3.22 -15.52
CA LEU A 356 45.65 -3.75 -15.34
C LEU A 356 45.74 -4.83 -14.25
N THR A 357 44.69 -4.99 -13.43
CA THR A 357 44.62 -6.12 -12.48
C THR A 357 44.51 -7.46 -13.20
N ARG A 358 44.11 -7.43 -14.49
CA ARG A 358 44.02 -8.59 -15.39
C ARG A 358 45.19 -8.67 -16.37
N GLY A 359 46.33 -8.09 -16.02
CA GLY A 359 47.58 -8.11 -16.78
C GLY A 359 47.78 -6.88 -17.66
N ASP A 360 48.89 -6.87 -18.41
CA ASP A 360 49.22 -5.78 -19.31
C ASP A 360 48.24 -5.69 -20.48
N LEU A 361 48.02 -4.48 -20.99
CA LEU A 361 47.11 -4.25 -22.11
C LEU A 361 47.69 -4.85 -23.40
N THR A 362 47.01 -5.84 -23.96
CA THR A 362 47.41 -6.49 -25.23
C THR A 362 46.28 -6.46 -26.25
N GLU A 363 46.65 -6.64 -27.53
CA GLU A 363 45.70 -6.72 -28.63
C GLU A 363 45.09 -8.12 -28.70
N GLY A 364 43.81 -8.21 -29.06
CA GLY A 364 43.12 -9.48 -29.18
C GLY A 364 41.60 -9.34 -29.23
N LYS A 365 40.91 -10.47 -29.20
CA LYS A 365 39.45 -10.50 -29.11
C LYS A 365 38.99 -10.11 -27.70
N VAL A 366 37.84 -9.44 -27.63
CA VAL A 366 37.21 -9.05 -26.37
C VAL A 366 35.82 -9.65 -26.33
N ASN A 367 35.67 -10.74 -25.57
CA ASN A 367 34.40 -11.41 -25.34
C ASN A 367 34.06 -11.36 -23.85
N ALA A 368 32.80 -11.12 -23.51
CA ALA A 368 32.30 -11.24 -22.15
C ALA A 368 30.83 -11.65 -22.16
N ALA A 369 30.34 -12.14 -21.03
CA ALA A 369 28.96 -12.54 -20.85
C ALA A 369 28.46 -12.12 -19.47
N ALA A 370 27.20 -11.71 -19.41
CA ALA A 370 26.51 -11.40 -18.18
C ALA A 370 25.06 -11.87 -18.29
N THR A 371 24.53 -12.43 -17.21
CA THR A 371 23.13 -12.79 -17.08
C THR A 371 22.39 -11.68 -16.35
N PHE A 372 21.30 -11.16 -16.91
CA PHE A 372 20.42 -10.27 -16.16
C PHE A 372 19.26 -11.06 -15.55
N THR A 373 18.92 -10.73 -14.30
CA THR A 373 17.80 -11.31 -13.57
C THR A 373 16.80 -10.21 -13.24
N MET A 374 15.53 -10.42 -13.62
CA MET A 374 14.42 -9.56 -13.20
C MET A 374 14.03 -9.92 -11.77
N SER A 375 13.94 -8.91 -10.92
CA SER A 375 13.51 -9.04 -9.53
C SER A 375 12.19 -8.30 -9.33
N TYR A 376 11.27 -8.94 -8.62
CA TYR A 376 9.95 -8.40 -8.26
C TYR A 376 9.81 -8.32 -6.74
N GLN A 377 8.76 -7.65 -6.26
CA GLN A 377 8.57 -7.31 -4.83
C GLN A 377 7.99 -8.45 -4.01
#